data_AF-A0A291QXU1-F1
#
_entry.id   AF-A0A291QXU1-F1
#
_cell.length_a   1.000
_cell.length_b   1.000
_cell.length_c   1.000
_cell.angle_alpha   90.00
_cell.angle_beta   90.00
_cell.angle_gamma   90.00
#
_symmetry.space_group_name_H-M   'P 1'
#
loop_
_entity.id
_entity.type
_entity.pdbx_description
1 polymer ?
#
loop_
_entity_poly.entity_id
_entity_poly.type
_entity_poly.pdbx_seq_one_letter_code
_entity_poly.pdbx_strand_id
1 'polypeptide(L)'
;MLESKFIKEIVSLLMEESSECTQLQQQMPYLDVASTEYTGVGLFVYFEHGDEAAHFPVETEIIDGVTILSDDLPNGASATLFLADGVIEMLEIIANEGAYPEKDLSQYSLVANRFQ
;
A
#
# COMPACT_ATOMS: atom_id res chain seq x y z
N MET A 1 -10.00 -5.24 -9.88
CA MET A 1 -8.56 -5.53 -9.81
C MET A 1 -7.85 -4.23 -9.46
N LEU A 2 -6.64 -4.24 -8.90
CA LEU A 2 -5.89 -2.98 -8.70
C LEU A 2 -5.59 -2.30 -10.05
N GLU A 3 -6.38 -1.28 -10.42
CA GLU A 3 -6.23 -0.55 -11.68
C GLU A 3 -5.17 0.54 -11.63
N SER A 4 -4.98 1.17 -10.46
CA SER A 4 -3.94 2.18 -10.28
C SER A 4 -2.56 1.54 -10.29
N LYS A 5 -1.74 1.92 -11.26
CA LYS A 5 -0.33 1.53 -11.33
C LYS A 5 0.42 1.97 -10.06
N PHE A 6 0.14 3.17 -9.56
CA PHE A 6 0.79 3.73 -8.38
C PHE A 6 0.53 2.89 -7.14
N ILE A 7 -0.75 2.61 -6.85
CA ILE A 7 -1.15 1.77 -5.71
C ILE A 7 -0.54 0.37 -5.85
N LYS A 8 -0.65 -0.23 -7.05
CA LYS A 8 -0.14 -1.58 -7.29
C LYS A 8 1.36 -1.68 -7.06
N GLU A 9 2.15 -0.72 -7.53
CA GLU A 9 3.61 -0.73 -7.34
C GLU A 9 4.00 -0.58 -5.86
N ILE A 10 3.28 0.25 -5.10
CA ILE A 10 3.53 0.39 -3.65
C ILE A 10 3.20 -0.89 -2.91
N VAL A 11 2.01 -1.46 -3.13
CA VAL A 11 1.60 -2.72 -2.48
C VAL A 11 2.59 -3.83 -2.84
N SER A 12 2.96 -3.96 -4.12
CA SER A 12 3.97 -4.93 -4.55
C SER A 12 5.29 -4.76 -3.81
N LEU A 13 5.80 -3.54 -3.69
CA LEU A 13 7.07 -3.29 -3.03
C LEU A 13 7.00 -3.57 -1.52
N LEU A 14 5.90 -3.21 -0.84
CA LEU A 14 5.70 -3.54 0.57
C LEU A 14 5.69 -5.06 0.80
N MET A 15 4.96 -5.82 -0.03
CA MET A 15 4.91 -7.28 0.08
C MET A 15 6.28 -7.93 -0.12
N GLU A 16 7.11 -7.40 -1.05
CA GLU A 16 8.45 -7.94 -1.33
C GLU A 16 9.39 -7.87 -0.13
N GLU A 17 9.16 -6.94 0.80
CA GLU A 17 9.97 -6.77 2.01
C GLU A 17 9.48 -7.66 3.17
N SER A 18 8.31 -8.31 3.04
CA SER A 18 7.78 -9.26 4.03
C SER A 18 8.35 -10.68 3.83
N SER A 19 8.62 -11.38 4.93
CA SER A 19 8.95 -12.82 4.91
C SER A 19 7.80 -13.69 4.39
N GLU A 20 6.58 -13.15 4.38
CA GLU A 20 5.35 -13.82 3.92
C GLU A 20 4.94 -13.36 2.50
N CYS A 21 5.87 -12.76 1.75
CA CYS A 21 5.70 -12.26 0.38
C CYS A 21 4.95 -13.23 -0.55
N THR A 22 5.23 -14.54 -0.46
CA THR A 22 4.58 -15.54 -1.34
C THR A 22 3.07 -15.60 -1.11
N GLN A 23 2.63 -15.66 0.15
CA GLN A 23 1.20 -15.68 0.50
C GLN A 23 0.53 -14.36 0.13
N LEU A 24 1.17 -13.23 0.40
CA LEU A 24 0.65 -11.90 0.05
C LEU A 24 0.45 -11.76 -1.47
N GLN A 25 1.42 -12.21 -2.27
CA GLN A 25 1.29 -12.23 -3.73
C GLN A 25 0.15 -13.13 -4.22
N GLN A 26 -0.18 -14.19 -3.50
CA GLN A 26 -1.31 -15.07 -3.82
C GLN A 26 -2.68 -14.43 -3.53
N GLN A 27 -2.75 -13.46 -2.61
CA GLN A 27 -3.97 -12.68 -2.36
C GLN A 27 -4.25 -11.64 -3.47
N MET A 28 -3.20 -11.06 -4.06
CA MET A 28 -3.27 -9.95 -5.02
C MET A 28 -4.30 -10.12 -6.18
N PRO A 29 -4.47 -11.30 -6.81
CA PRO A 29 -5.48 -11.47 -7.87
C PRO A 29 -6.93 -11.33 -7.40
N TYR A 30 -7.17 -11.41 -6.08
CA TYR A 30 -8.48 -11.36 -5.45
C TYR A 30 -8.75 -10.03 -4.75
N LEU A 31 -7.84 -9.05 -4.88
CA LEU A 31 -7.99 -7.72 -4.31
C LEU A 31 -8.58 -6.72 -5.30
N ASP A 32 -9.61 -6.02 -4.83
CA ASP A 32 -10.26 -4.91 -5.51
C ASP A 32 -10.18 -3.66 -4.63
N VAL A 33 -10.07 -2.48 -5.25
CA VAL A 33 -10.14 -1.21 -4.52
C VAL A 33 -11.61 -0.91 -4.24
N ALA A 34 -12.02 -1.02 -2.99
CA ALA A 34 -13.37 -0.71 -2.56
C ALA A 34 -13.61 0.81 -2.51
N SER A 35 -12.65 1.55 -1.95
CA SER A 35 -12.72 3.02 -1.89
C SER A 35 -11.35 3.66 -1.68
N THR A 36 -11.26 4.94 -2.01
CA THR A 36 -10.10 5.79 -1.73
C THR A 36 -10.53 7.06 -1.00
N GLU A 37 -9.73 7.49 -0.03
CA GLU A 37 -9.98 8.69 0.76
C GLU A 37 -8.73 9.56 0.83
N TYR A 38 -8.82 10.78 0.28
CA TYR A 38 -7.80 11.80 0.42
C TYR A 38 -8.19 12.72 1.57
N THR A 39 -7.37 12.76 2.63
CA THR A 39 -7.67 13.49 3.88
C THR A 39 -6.95 14.83 3.98
N GLY A 40 -6.22 15.20 2.93
CA GLY A 40 -5.29 16.33 2.94
C GLY A 40 -3.96 16.03 3.61
N VAL A 41 -3.88 15.09 4.57
CA VAL A 41 -2.59 14.62 5.14
C VAL A 41 -2.07 13.35 4.48
N GLY A 42 -2.94 12.61 3.80
CA GLY A 42 -2.60 11.34 3.18
C GLY A 42 -3.68 10.81 2.26
N LEU A 43 -3.44 9.59 1.77
CA LEU A 43 -4.33 8.77 0.98
C LEU A 43 -4.54 7.43 1.69
N PHE A 44 -5.79 7.06 1.88
CA PHE A 44 -6.21 5.75 2.37
C PHE A 44 -6.88 5.00 1.23
N VAL A 45 -6.46 3.76 1.01
CA VAL A 45 -7.02 2.88 -0.01
C VAL A 45 -7.55 1.65 0.71
N TYR A 46 -8.86 1.49 0.70
CA TYR A 46 -9.53 0.34 1.30
C TYR A 46 -9.73 -0.73 0.24
N PHE A 47 -9.34 -1.96 0.56
CA PHE A 47 -9.49 -3.11 -0.31
C PHE A 47 -10.72 -3.91 0.10
N GLU A 48 -11.42 -4.44 -0.90
CA GLU A 48 -12.29 -5.60 -0.71
C GLU A 48 -11.59 -6.81 -1.33
N HIS A 49 -11.92 -8.00 -0.83
CA HIS A 49 -11.31 -9.23 -1.28
C HIS A 49 -12.36 -10.31 -1.54
N GLY A 50 -12.11 -11.14 -2.56
CA GLY A 50 -12.85 -12.38 -2.73
C GLY A 50 -12.60 -13.37 -1.58
N ASP A 51 -13.51 -14.32 -1.39
CA ASP A 51 -13.37 -15.40 -0.39
C ASP A 51 -12.06 -16.18 -0.57
N GLU A 52 -11.52 -16.21 -1.80
CA GLU A 52 -10.29 -16.89 -2.14
C GLU A 52 -9.05 -16.31 -1.44
N ALA A 53 -9.01 -15.01 -1.15
CA ALA A 53 -7.88 -14.37 -0.47
C ALA A 53 -7.64 -14.97 0.93
N ALA A 54 -8.71 -15.36 1.63
CA ALA A 54 -8.66 -15.95 2.96
C ALA A 54 -7.99 -17.35 3.01
N HIS A 55 -7.72 -17.97 1.86
CA HIS A 55 -6.95 -19.22 1.80
C HIS A 55 -5.43 -19.02 1.89
N PHE A 56 -4.96 -17.77 1.83
CA PHE A 56 -3.54 -17.43 1.89
C PHE A 56 -3.24 -16.48 3.07
N PRO A 57 -3.67 -16.80 4.31
CA PRO A 57 -3.49 -15.89 5.43
C PRO A 57 -2.00 -15.73 5.76
N VAL A 58 -1.69 -14.58 6.34
CA VAL A 58 -0.38 -14.27 6.92
C VAL A 58 -0.52 -13.92 8.39
N GLU A 59 0.56 -14.06 9.16
CA GLU A 59 0.57 -13.71 10.58
C GLU A 59 0.86 -12.21 10.78
N THR A 60 1.46 -11.55 9.79
CA THR A 60 1.79 -10.12 9.84
C THR A 60 0.52 -9.26 9.73
N GLU A 61 0.32 -8.37 10.70
CA GLU A 61 -0.79 -7.40 10.71
C GLU A 61 -0.46 -6.07 10.02
N ILE A 62 0.83 -5.69 9.99
CA ILE A 62 1.30 -4.41 9.44
C ILE A 62 2.60 -4.62 8.69
N ILE A 63 2.68 -4.10 7.47
CA ILE A 63 3.89 -4.07 6.66
C ILE A 63 4.16 -2.62 6.28
N ASP A 64 5.26 -2.05 6.78
CA ASP A 64 5.71 -0.70 6.44
C ASP A 64 7.03 -0.75 5.66
N GLY A 65 7.62 0.43 5.42
CA GLY A 65 8.97 0.53 4.88
C GLY A 65 9.05 0.92 3.42
N VAL A 66 8.01 1.51 2.83
CA VAL A 66 8.13 2.16 1.52
C VAL A 66 8.02 3.67 1.67
N THR A 67 9.06 4.37 1.21
CA THR A 67 9.06 5.84 1.07
C THR A 67 8.74 6.21 -0.38
N ILE A 68 7.80 7.13 -0.56
CA ILE A 68 7.40 7.71 -1.85
C ILE A 68 7.99 9.10 -1.97
N LEU A 69 8.73 9.36 -3.04
CA LEU A 69 9.31 10.66 -3.36
C LEU A 69 8.67 11.21 -4.64
N SER A 70 8.27 12.48 -4.64
CA SER A 70 7.68 13.16 -5.81
C SER A 70 7.88 14.67 -5.69
N ASP A 71 7.90 15.39 -6.80
CA ASP A 71 7.92 16.86 -6.78
C ASP A 71 6.65 17.44 -6.13
N ASP A 72 5.53 16.71 -6.19
CA ASP A 72 4.28 17.06 -5.51
C ASP A 72 4.33 16.77 -3.99
N LEU A 73 5.37 16.08 -3.50
CA LEU A 73 5.61 15.72 -2.09
C LEU A 73 7.07 16.06 -1.71
N PRO A 74 7.42 17.33 -1.45
CA PRO A 74 8.81 17.76 -1.27
C PRO A 74 9.58 17.02 -0.16
N ASN A 75 8.87 16.55 0.86
CA ASN A 75 9.43 15.80 2.00
C ASN A 75 9.12 14.29 1.94
N GLY A 76 8.53 13.84 0.84
CA GLY A 76 8.08 12.47 0.64
C GLY A 76 6.81 12.10 1.42
N ALA A 77 6.40 10.85 1.23
CA ALA A 77 5.35 10.20 1.99
C ALA A 77 5.80 8.79 2.42
N SER A 78 5.24 8.28 3.50
CA SER A 78 5.45 6.92 3.98
C SER A 78 4.24 6.07 3.65
N ALA A 79 4.45 4.83 3.23
CA ALA A 79 3.39 3.88 2.92
C ALA A 79 3.41 2.68 3.87
N THR A 80 2.23 2.27 4.30
CA THR A 80 1.99 1.17 5.23
C THR A 80 0.80 0.34 4.77
N LEU A 81 0.99 -0.97 4.67
CA LEU A 81 -0.05 -1.94 4.34
C LEU A 81 -0.55 -2.59 5.63
N PHE A 82 -1.86 -2.55 5.84
CA PHE A 82 -2.55 -3.13 6.97
C PHE A 82 -3.31 -4.38 6.56
N LEU A 83 -3.29 -5.36 7.44
CA LEU A 83 -3.94 -6.65 7.26
C LEU A 83 -4.86 -6.93 8.45
N ALA A 84 -6.03 -7.49 8.16
CA ALA A 84 -6.97 -8.00 9.15
C ALA A 84 -7.20 -9.49 8.90
N ASP A 85 -7.17 -10.28 9.98
CA ASP A 85 -7.31 -11.73 9.93
C ASP A 85 -6.37 -12.39 8.88
N GLY A 86 -5.18 -11.80 8.70
CA GLY A 86 -4.16 -12.27 7.76
C GLY A 86 -4.41 -11.94 6.29
N VAL A 87 -5.36 -11.06 5.97
CA VAL A 87 -5.69 -10.63 4.61
C VAL A 87 -5.49 -9.13 4.46
N ILE A 88 -4.99 -8.71 3.29
CA ILE A 88 -4.77 -7.29 2.96
C ILE A 88 -6.10 -6.52 3.03
N GLU A 89 -6.15 -5.49 3.88
CA GLU A 89 -7.35 -4.71 4.13
C GLU A 89 -7.20 -3.25 3.66
N MET A 90 -6.06 -2.63 3.92
CA MET A 90 -5.90 -1.20 3.66
C MET A 90 -4.45 -0.82 3.34
N LEU A 91 -4.25 0.08 2.38
CA LEU A 91 -3.00 0.81 2.19
C LEU A 91 -3.17 2.23 2.72
N GLU A 92 -2.30 2.63 3.62
CA GLU A 92 -2.15 4.00 4.09
C GLU A 92 -0.92 4.64 3.44
N ILE A 93 -1.07 5.87 2.97
CA ILE A 93 0.03 6.72 2.51
C ILE A 93 -0.06 8.07 3.20
N ILE A 94 0.91 8.43 4.02
CA ILE A 94 0.94 9.69 4.77
C ILE A 94 2.07 10.59 4.27
N ALA A 95 1.75 11.85 3.94
CA ALA A 95 2.77 12.85 3.65
C ALA A 95 3.61 13.10 4.90
N ASN A 96 4.95 13.04 4.77
CA ASN A 96 5.83 13.26 5.91
C ASN A 96 5.74 14.71 6.42
N GLU A 97 5.40 15.65 5.54
CA GLU A 97 5.08 17.04 5.84
C GLU A 97 4.23 17.65 4.73
N GLY A 98 3.33 18.56 5.08
CA GLY A 98 2.50 19.29 4.13
C GLY A 98 1.24 18.53 3.74
N ALA A 99 0.61 18.98 2.65
CA ALA A 99 -0.63 18.38 2.16
C ALA A 99 -0.34 17.28 1.14
N TYR A 100 -1.03 16.15 1.25
CA TYR A 100 -1.02 15.11 0.24
C TYR A 100 -1.90 15.52 -0.96
N PRO A 101 -1.43 15.35 -2.21
CA PRO A 101 -2.22 15.71 -3.39
C PRO A 101 -3.51 14.88 -3.51
N GLU A 102 -4.63 15.52 -3.84
CA GLU A 102 -5.92 14.84 -4.10
C GLU A 102 -5.96 14.18 -5.50
N LYS A 103 -4.90 13.43 -5.84
CA LYS A 103 -4.72 12.71 -7.10
C LYS A 103 -3.66 11.64 -6.95
N ASP A 104 -3.69 10.65 -7.82
CA ASP A 104 -2.56 9.73 -8.00
C ASP A 104 -1.32 10.50 -8.49
N LEU A 105 -0.15 10.11 -7.96
CA LEU A 105 1.12 10.65 -8.40
C LEU A 105 1.49 10.01 -9.75
N SER A 106 1.73 10.85 -10.76
CA SER A 106 2.16 10.38 -12.08
C SER A 106 3.69 10.31 -12.23
N GLN A 107 4.43 11.01 -11.38
CA GLN A 107 5.88 11.08 -11.36
C GLN A 107 6.35 10.89 -9.92
N TYR A 108 6.89 9.72 -9.63
CA TYR A 108 7.35 9.35 -8.29
C TYR A 108 8.51 8.36 -8.38
N SER A 109 9.27 8.28 -7.29
CA SER A 109 10.22 7.20 -7.03
C SER A 109 9.79 6.49 -5.75
N LEU A 110 9.92 5.16 -5.74
CA LEU A 110 9.68 4.33 -4.55
C LEU A 110 11.03 3.87 -4.00
N VAL A 111 11.22 4.01 -2.69
CA VAL A 111 12.41 3.56 -1.98
C VAL A 111 11.98 2.59 -0.90
N ALA A 112 12.40 1.33 -1.02
CA ALA A 112 12.27 0.36 0.06
C ALA A 112 13.29 0.69 1.16
N ASN A 113 12.78 0.97 2.36
CA ASN A 113 13.55 1.23 3.56
C ASN A 113 14.03 -0.10 4.13
N ARG A 114 15.00 -0.71 3.45
CA ARG A 114 15.70 -1.87 4.02
C ARG A 114 16.43 -1.39 5.26
N PHE A 115 16.23 -2.10 6.37
CA PHE A 115 16.80 -1.83 7.70
C PHE A 115 16.04 -0.78 8.54
N GLN A 116 15.14 -1.26 9.40
CA GLN A 116 15.02 -0.77 10.78
C GLN A 116 15.22 -1.94 11.74
#